data_AF-A0A7W7NPW9-F1
#
_entry.id   AF-A0A7W7NPW9-F1
#
_cell.length_a   1.000
_cell.length_b   1.000
_cell.length_c   1.000
_cell.angle_alpha   90.00
_cell.angle_beta   90.00
_cell.angle_gamma   90.00
#
_symmetry.space_group_name_H-M   'P 1'
#
loop_
_entity.id
_entity.type
_entity.pdbx_description
1 polymer ?
#
loop_
_entity_poly.entity_id
_entity_poly.type
_entity_poly.pdbx_seq_one_letter_code
_entity_poly.pdbx_strand_id
1 'polypeptide(L)'
;MARTCSSCGTGIGPRGKTGRCRPCHTAWLLTDPEMVAKRAEARLAFNTARRMDRPHCAECGIEVGLKSKWCRPCARSKFGRDPEVRSRAAATLAEKHRTDPAFHEQHRARVQAAMDRCKQDPAFSAQRREHGRRYGKHNIELTRSPESRAKAGKTNSARRLAHIPPGYRAYYRELIKKKLPATERARLAIERYHLDRAHALAAQAAVFLQRTSSVYRCDEGGQPCKTGKFWRRGTATMTDADLVQRAIGLGWDPDAWRRVPGTSSPHASPSSTNRRASAPEIRA
;
A
#
# COMPACT_ATOMS: atom_id res chain seq x y z
N MET A 1 50.24 42.92 3.03
CA MET A 1 50.84 42.38 4.27
C MET A 1 49.95 41.26 4.81
N ALA A 2 50.50 40.07 5.05
CA ALA A 2 49.75 38.98 5.67
C ALA A 2 49.56 39.29 7.17
N ARG A 3 48.31 39.24 7.66
CA ARG A 3 48.02 39.41 9.08
C ARG A 3 48.28 38.10 9.80
N THR A 4 48.88 38.14 10.98
CA THR A 4 49.12 36.95 11.82
C THR A 4 48.16 36.91 12.99
N CYS A 5 47.88 35.72 13.49
CA CYS A 5 47.03 35.51 14.66
C CYS A 5 47.73 36.00 15.91
N SER A 6 47.06 36.86 16.67
CA SER A 6 47.59 37.40 17.93
C SER A 6 47.81 36.35 19.02
N SER A 7 47.26 35.14 18.88
CA SER A 7 47.38 34.08 19.89
C SER A 7 48.38 32.97 19.52
N CYS A 8 48.57 32.70 18.23
CA CYS A 8 49.34 31.54 17.77
C CYS A 8 50.23 31.83 16.55
N GLY A 9 50.29 33.07 16.08
CA GLY A 9 51.13 33.49 14.94
C GLY A 9 50.65 33.01 13.56
N THR A 10 49.69 32.09 13.47
CA THR A 10 49.20 31.56 12.20
C THR A 10 48.68 32.66 11.27
N GLY A 11 49.03 32.61 9.99
CA GLY A 11 48.54 33.54 8.97
C GLY A 11 47.01 33.55 8.89
N ILE A 12 46.42 34.75 8.92
CA ILE A 12 44.99 34.99 8.84
C ILE A 12 44.66 35.55 7.46
N GLY A 13 43.67 34.93 6.80
CA GLY A 13 43.15 35.42 5.53
C GLY A 13 42.54 36.84 5.63
N PRO A 14 42.32 37.52 4.49
CA PRO A 14 41.88 38.91 4.45
C PRO A 14 40.50 39.19 5.09
N ARG A 15 39.71 38.16 5.42
CA ARG A 15 38.39 38.30 6.06
C ARG A 15 38.38 38.13 7.58
N GLY A 16 39.52 37.88 8.23
CA GLY A 16 39.60 37.80 9.69
C GLY A 16 39.42 39.17 10.33
N LYS A 17 38.26 39.44 10.93
CA LYS A 17 37.95 40.74 11.57
C LYS A 17 38.53 40.86 12.99
N THR A 18 38.83 39.74 13.64
CA THR A 18 39.13 39.69 15.09
C THR A 18 40.61 39.56 15.43
N GLY A 19 41.49 39.55 14.42
CA GLY A 19 42.94 39.36 14.63
C GLY A 19 43.34 37.97 15.14
N ARG A 20 42.40 37.01 15.22
CA ARG A 20 42.64 35.62 15.63
C ARG A 20 42.29 34.64 14.51
N CYS A 21 43.02 33.52 14.40
CA CYS A 21 42.64 32.43 13.50
C CYS A 21 41.36 31.75 14.01
N ARG A 22 40.64 31.02 13.14
CA ARG A 22 39.34 30.41 13.47
C ARG A 22 39.39 29.49 14.71
N PRO A 23 40.40 28.62 14.90
CA PRO A 23 40.54 27.83 16.12
C PRO A 23 40.70 28.69 17.38
N CYS A 24 41.67 29.62 17.39
CA CYS A 24 41.92 30.49 18.55
C CYS A 24 40.75 31.41 18.85
N HIS A 25 40.02 31.88 17.85
CA HIS A 25 38.80 32.67 18.04
C HIS A 25 37.67 31.83 18.65
N THR A 26 37.50 30.58 18.20
CA THR A 26 36.50 29.67 18.77
C THR A 26 36.84 29.31 20.21
N ALA A 27 38.12 29.06 20.52
CA ALA A 27 38.59 28.85 21.88
C ALA A 27 38.32 30.07 22.76
N TRP A 28 38.71 31.27 22.30
CA TRP A 28 38.43 32.53 23.01
C TRP A 28 36.94 32.73 23.28
N LEU A 29 36.06 32.49 22.29
CA LEU A 29 34.60 32.55 22.47
C LEU A 29 34.01 31.55 23.49
N LEU A 30 34.77 30.52 23.86
CA LEU A 30 34.36 29.48 24.81
C LEU A 30 35.01 29.64 26.19
N THR A 31 36.18 30.28 26.26
CA THR A 31 36.95 30.42 27.50
C THR A 31 36.86 31.80 28.13
N ASP A 32 36.61 32.85 27.34
CA ASP A 32 36.47 34.21 27.86
C ASP A 32 35.16 34.36 28.66
N PRO A 33 35.23 34.64 29.98
CA PRO A 33 34.05 34.74 30.83
C PRO A 33 33.00 35.73 30.32
N GLU A 34 33.42 36.88 29.75
CA GLU A 34 32.49 37.89 29.24
C GLU A 34 31.72 37.40 28.01
N MET A 35 32.39 36.70 27.09
CA MET A 35 31.76 36.18 25.89
C MET A 35 30.85 34.99 26.20
N VAL A 36 31.23 34.15 27.16
CA VAL A 36 30.38 33.07 27.68
C VAL A 36 29.12 33.67 28.31
N ALA A 37 29.25 34.70 29.14
CA ALA A 37 28.12 35.41 29.74
C ALA A 37 27.19 36.02 28.68
N LYS A 38 27.74 36.76 27.71
CA LYS A 38 26.95 37.33 26.58
C LYS A 38 26.23 36.27 25.76
N ARG A 39 26.86 35.11 25.50
CA ARG A 39 26.21 33.99 24.80
C ARG A 39 25.14 33.32 25.64
N ALA A 40 25.35 33.21 26.95
CA ALA A 40 24.35 32.70 27.87
C ALA A 40 23.13 33.62 27.92
N GLU A 41 23.35 34.94 28.01
CA GLU A 41 22.30 35.97 27.96
C GLU A 41 21.56 35.96 26.62
N ALA A 42 22.26 35.93 25.49
CA ALA A 42 21.64 35.84 24.16
C ALA A 42 20.83 34.54 23.99
N ARG A 43 21.35 33.42 24.51
CA ARG A 43 20.63 32.13 24.51
C ARG A 43 19.42 32.17 25.43
N LEU A 44 19.52 32.84 26.57
CA LEU A 44 18.40 33.05 27.47
C LEU A 44 17.36 33.89 26.75
N ALA A 45 17.68 35.11 26.30
CA ALA A 45 16.81 36.02 25.55
C ALA A 45 16.12 35.33 24.35
N PHE A 46 16.87 34.59 23.54
CA PHE A 46 16.31 33.82 22.41
C PHE A 46 15.33 32.74 22.87
N ASN A 47 15.64 32.05 23.98
CA ASN A 47 14.77 31.02 24.53
C ASN A 47 13.55 31.61 25.27
N THR A 48 13.68 32.74 25.97
CA THR A 48 12.56 33.40 26.64
C THR A 48 11.57 33.93 25.61
N ALA A 49 12.05 34.63 24.57
CA ALA A 49 11.19 35.10 23.48
C ALA A 49 10.45 33.95 22.79
N ARG A 50 11.09 32.79 22.63
CA ARG A 50 10.46 31.59 22.05
C ARG A 50 9.62 30.74 23.01
N ARG A 51 9.70 30.97 24.33
CA ARG A 51 8.87 30.27 25.32
C ARG A 51 7.47 30.87 25.41
N MET A 52 7.31 32.15 25.08
CA MET A 52 6.02 32.86 25.18
C MET A 52 4.95 32.28 24.22
N ASP A 53 5.34 31.79 23.03
CA ASP A 53 4.40 31.27 22.01
C ASP A 53 4.74 29.85 21.55
N ARG A 54 4.99 28.93 22.50
CA ARG A 54 5.10 27.52 22.09
C ARG A 54 3.72 27.03 21.67
N PRO A 55 3.55 26.54 20.42
CA PRO A 55 2.28 25.99 20.00
C PRO A 55 1.94 24.79 20.89
N HIS A 56 0.67 24.65 21.20
CA HIS A 56 0.15 23.48 21.91
C HIS A 56 -0.41 22.49 20.89
N CYS A 57 -0.31 21.21 21.21
CA CYS A 57 -0.90 20.15 20.39
C CYS A 57 -2.41 20.39 20.28
N ALA A 58 -2.93 20.46 19.05
CA ALA A 58 -4.35 20.71 18.79
C ALA A 58 -5.33 19.61 19.30
N GLU A 59 -4.82 18.55 19.93
CA GLU A 59 -5.61 17.38 20.37
C GLU A 59 -5.52 17.18 21.88
N CYS A 60 -4.32 17.30 22.46
CA CYS A 60 -4.10 17.06 23.89
C CYS A 60 -3.57 18.25 24.67
N GLY A 61 -3.37 19.41 24.03
CA GLY A 61 -2.89 20.63 24.70
C GLY A 61 -1.44 20.60 25.19
N ILE A 62 -0.69 19.49 25.01
CA ILE A 62 0.73 19.44 25.40
C ILE A 62 1.55 20.37 24.51
N GLU A 63 2.52 21.07 25.09
CA GLU A 63 3.48 21.94 24.39
C GLU A 63 4.24 21.15 23.29
N VAL A 64 4.32 21.70 22.09
CA VAL A 64 5.00 21.07 20.95
C VAL A 64 6.09 21.98 20.38
N GLY A 65 6.95 21.41 19.55
CA GLY A 65 7.98 22.20 18.86
C GLY A 65 7.36 23.29 17.99
N LEU A 66 8.03 24.43 17.86
CA LEU A 66 7.58 25.68 17.20
C LEU A 66 6.90 25.55 15.82
N LYS A 67 7.10 24.45 15.09
CA LYS A 67 6.51 24.21 13.76
C LYS A 67 5.57 23.01 13.71
N SER A 68 5.33 22.34 14.84
CA SER A 68 4.43 21.20 14.90
C SER A 68 3.05 21.67 15.33
N LYS A 69 2.01 21.10 14.71
CA LYS A 69 0.61 21.27 15.17
C LYS A 69 0.19 20.18 16.17
N TRP A 70 0.98 19.11 16.27
CA TRP A 70 0.66 17.93 17.07
C TRP A 70 1.86 17.45 17.87
N CYS A 71 1.61 16.90 19.06
CA CYS A 71 2.63 16.21 19.82
C CYS A 71 2.95 14.88 19.12
N ARG A 72 4.14 14.32 19.38
CA ARG A 72 4.57 13.07 18.72
C ARG A 72 3.55 11.92 18.89
N PRO A 73 2.93 11.71 20.08
CA PRO A 73 1.86 10.72 20.24
C PRO A 73 0.61 11.00 19.38
N CYS A 74 0.06 12.23 19.43
CA CYS A 74 -1.14 12.57 18.67
C CYS A 74 -0.89 12.58 17.16
N ALA A 75 0.28 13.05 16.70
CA ALA A 75 0.70 12.93 15.31
C ALA A 75 0.75 11.46 14.86
N ARG A 76 1.36 10.59 15.67
CA ARG A 76 1.40 9.14 15.39
C ARG A 76 0.00 8.53 15.37
N SER A 77 -0.89 8.94 16.27
CA SER A 77 -2.28 8.48 16.29
C SER A 77 -3.02 8.93 15.04
N LYS A 78 -2.94 10.22 14.70
CA LYS A 78 -3.64 10.83 13.56
C LYS A 78 -3.17 10.25 12.24
N PHE A 79 -1.88 10.40 11.93
CA PHE A 79 -1.31 9.93 10.66
C PHE A 79 -1.17 8.41 10.60
N GLY A 80 -1.04 7.73 11.74
CA GLY A 80 -0.94 6.27 11.80
C GLY A 80 -2.29 5.55 11.80
N ARG A 81 -3.41 6.25 12.02
CA ARG A 81 -4.76 5.69 11.87
C ARG A 81 -5.42 6.07 10.56
N ASP A 82 -5.02 7.18 9.95
CA ASP A 82 -5.49 7.62 8.65
C ASP A 82 -5.13 6.58 7.55
N PRO A 83 -6.13 5.93 6.92
CA PRO A 83 -5.88 4.91 5.91
C PRO A 83 -5.25 5.47 4.64
N GLU A 84 -5.50 6.73 4.28
CA GLU A 84 -4.99 7.36 3.08
C GLU A 84 -3.52 7.72 3.23
N VAL A 85 -3.14 8.32 4.36
CA VAL A 85 -1.72 8.61 4.68
C VAL A 85 -0.92 7.32 4.75
N ARG A 86 -1.47 6.27 5.36
CA ARG A 86 -0.85 4.95 5.38
C ARG A 86 -0.70 4.35 3.99
N SER A 87 -1.72 4.45 3.15
CA SER A 87 -1.69 3.92 1.79
C SER A 87 -0.62 4.63 0.95
N ARG A 88 -0.55 5.97 1.01
CA ARG A 88 0.50 6.76 0.35
C ARG A 88 1.89 6.39 0.84
N ALA A 89 2.11 6.33 2.16
CA ALA A 89 3.41 5.96 2.72
C ALA A 89 3.83 4.53 2.33
N ALA A 90 2.89 3.59 2.33
CA ALA A 90 3.13 2.22 1.90
C ALA A 90 3.46 2.14 0.41
N ALA A 91 2.74 2.89 -0.44
CA ALA A 91 3.01 2.98 -1.88
C ALA A 91 4.39 3.58 -2.14
N THR A 92 4.78 4.66 -1.46
CA THR A 92 6.13 5.25 -1.61
C THR A 92 7.22 4.28 -1.17
N LEU A 93 7.02 3.54 -0.07
CA LEU A 93 8.00 2.58 0.42
C LEU A 93 8.10 1.37 -0.54
N ALA A 94 6.96 0.86 -1.02
CA ALA A 94 6.92 -0.21 -2.01
C ALA A 94 7.57 0.21 -3.33
N GLU A 95 7.34 1.45 -3.77
CA GLU A 95 7.96 1.99 -4.96
C GLU A 95 9.48 2.06 -4.79
N LYS A 96 9.99 2.68 -3.72
CA LYS A 96 11.43 2.74 -3.44
C LYS A 96 12.07 1.36 -3.37
N HIS A 97 11.41 0.38 -2.75
CA HIS A 97 11.94 -0.98 -2.71
C HIS A 97 11.95 -1.68 -4.07
N ARG A 98 11.03 -1.34 -4.97
CA ARG A 98 10.98 -1.91 -6.33
C ARG A 98 11.95 -1.22 -7.28
N THR A 99 12.09 0.10 -7.19
CA THR A 99 12.83 0.90 -8.18
C THR A 99 14.27 1.19 -7.79
N ASP A 100 14.63 1.14 -6.50
CA ASP A 100 15.97 1.45 -6.01
C ASP A 100 16.61 0.25 -5.29
N PRO A 101 17.41 -0.56 -6.01
CA PRO A 101 18.17 -1.67 -5.41
C PRO A 101 19.16 -1.21 -4.33
N ALA A 102 19.74 0.00 -4.46
CA ALA A 102 20.70 0.52 -3.50
C ALA A 102 20.02 0.87 -2.18
N PHE A 103 18.79 1.40 -2.19
CA PHE A 103 18.00 1.58 -0.98
C PHE A 103 17.76 0.25 -0.25
N HIS A 104 17.45 -0.81 -0.99
CA HIS A 104 17.23 -2.14 -0.43
C HIS A 104 18.51 -2.72 0.18
N GLU A 105 19.65 -2.57 -0.49
CA GLU A 105 20.96 -2.99 0.03
C GLU A 105 21.37 -2.21 1.29
N GLN A 106 21.24 -0.87 1.29
CA GLN A 106 21.49 -0.04 2.46
C GLN A 106 20.57 -0.39 3.64
N HIS A 107 19.31 -0.76 3.37
CA HIS A 107 18.41 -1.23 4.42
C HIS A 107 18.89 -2.56 5.01
N ARG A 108 19.26 -3.54 4.16
CA ARG A 108 19.83 -4.82 4.60
C ARG A 108 21.11 -4.63 5.41
N ALA A 109 22.04 -3.80 4.92
CA ALA A 109 23.29 -3.50 5.60
C ALA A 109 23.06 -2.89 7.00
N ARG A 110 22.12 -1.95 7.14
CA ARG A 110 21.76 -1.37 8.46
C ARG A 110 21.19 -2.40 9.42
N VAL A 111 20.31 -3.29 8.94
CA VAL A 111 19.73 -4.36 9.76
C VAL A 111 20.83 -5.33 10.19
N GLN A 112 21.72 -5.72 9.27
CA GLN A 112 22.83 -6.62 9.54
C GLN A 112 23.79 -6.01 10.58
N ALA A 113 24.23 -4.76 10.39
CA ALA A 113 25.09 -4.06 11.35
C ALA A 113 24.45 -3.95 12.75
N ALA A 114 23.14 -3.77 12.85
CA ALA A 114 22.43 -3.77 14.14
C ALA A 114 22.41 -5.16 14.80
N MET A 115 22.29 -6.23 14.00
CA MET A 115 22.39 -7.61 14.49
C MET A 115 23.81 -7.95 14.92
N ASP A 116 24.82 -7.54 14.16
CA ASP A 116 26.22 -7.78 14.49
C ASP A 116 26.63 -7.02 15.75
N ARG A 117 26.20 -5.76 15.91
CA ARG A 117 26.36 -5.02 17.17
C ARG A 117 25.72 -5.76 18.35
N CYS A 118 24.55 -6.35 18.15
CA CYS A 118 23.87 -7.14 19.19
C CYS A 118 24.60 -8.44 19.55
N LYS A 119 25.42 -8.98 18.64
CA LYS A 119 26.27 -10.15 18.90
C LYS A 119 27.58 -9.75 19.59
N GLN A 120 28.20 -8.66 19.13
CA GLN A 120 29.51 -8.20 19.57
C GLN A 120 29.47 -7.49 20.92
N ASP A 121 28.40 -6.79 21.24
CA ASP A 121 28.25 -6.02 22.47
C ASP A 121 27.16 -6.64 23.39
N PRO A 122 27.57 -7.38 24.43
CA PRO A 122 26.65 -7.95 25.41
C PRO A 122 25.82 -6.91 26.16
N ALA A 123 26.36 -5.70 26.40
CA ALA A 123 25.66 -4.64 27.10
C ALA A 123 24.53 -4.07 26.24
N PHE A 124 24.78 -3.85 24.93
CA PHE A 124 23.74 -3.47 23.98
C PHE A 124 22.66 -4.56 23.85
N SER A 125 23.06 -5.84 23.83
CA SER A 125 22.12 -6.96 23.83
C SER A 125 21.25 -7.00 25.09
N ALA A 126 21.85 -6.81 26.27
CA ALA A 126 21.15 -6.75 27.54
C ALA A 126 20.18 -5.56 27.60
N GLN A 127 20.59 -4.38 27.13
CA GLN A 127 19.72 -3.20 27.03
C GLN A 127 18.53 -3.47 26.11
N ARG A 128 18.75 -4.13 24.97
CA ARG A 128 17.67 -4.50 24.04
C ARG A 128 16.70 -5.52 24.64
N ARG A 129 17.20 -6.51 25.40
CA ARG A 129 16.37 -7.45 26.18
C ARG A 129 15.56 -6.72 27.24
N GLU A 130 16.17 -5.77 27.96
CA GLU A 130 15.48 -5.00 29.00
C GLU A 130 14.40 -4.08 28.41
N HIS A 131 14.70 -3.39 27.31
CA HIS A 131 13.70 -2.66 26.55
C HIS A 131 12.56 -3.59 26.08
N GLY A 132 12.93 -4.80 25.63
CA GLY A 132 12.00 -5.87 25.31
C GLY A 132 11.14 -6.30 26.49
N ARG A 133 11.67 -6.39 27.71
CA ARG A 133 10.88 -6.71 28.93
C ARG A 133 9.93 -5.58 29.31
N ARG A 134 10.45 -4.35 29.36
CA ARG A 134 9.72 -3.14 29.77
C ARG A 134 8.47 -2.89 28.92
N TYR A 135 8.59 -3.05 27.59
CA TYR A 135 7.47 -2.84 26.68
C TYR A 135 6.81 -4.16 26.21
N GLY A 136 7.51 -5.28 26.37
CA GLY A 136 7.05 -6.58 25.90
C GLY A 136 5.85 -7.10 26.66
N LYS A 137 5.79 -6.95 27.99
CA LYS A 137 4.63 -7.41 28.77
C LYS A 137 3.33 -6.78 28.28
N HIS A 138 3.29 -5.44 28.17
CA HIS A 138 2.14 -4.71 27.64
C HIS A 138 1.80 -5.12 26.19
N ASN A 139 2.80 -5.24 25.33
CA ASN A 139 2.59 -5.67 23.95
C ASN A 139 2.12 -7.13 23.85
N ILE A 140 2.62 -8.03 24.71
CA ILE A 140 2.23 -9.43 24.77
C ILE A 140 0.79 -9.54 25.25
N GLU A 141 0.39 -8.81 26.30
CA GLU A 141 -1.00 -8.74 26.77
C GLU A 141 -1.94 -8.25 25.67
N LEU A 142 -1.57 -7.14 24.99
CA LEU A 142 -2.35 -6.61 23.87
C LEU A 142 -2.44 -7.57 22.69
N THR A 143 -1.38 -8.30 22.36
CA THR A 143 -1.34 -9.19 21.18
C THR A 143 -1.87 -10.60 21.46
N ARG A 144 -1.81 -11.08 22.71
CA ARG A 144 -2.30 -12.40 23.13
C ARG A 144 -3.74 -12.40 23.61
N SER A 145 -4.38 -11.23 23.76
CA SER A 145 -5.80 -11.18 24.11
C SER A 145 -6.63 -12.03 23.13
N PRO A 146 -7.70 -12.72 23.60
CA PRO A 146 -8.54 -13.54 22.74
C PRO A 146 -9.06 -12.77 21.52
N GLU A 147 -9.44 -11.51 21.71
CA GLU A 147 -9.90 -10.62 20.65
C GLU A 147 -8.82 -10.31 19.61
N SER A 148 -7.61 -9.94 20.06
CA SER A 148 -6.48 -9.66 19.17
C SER A 148 -6.06 -10.91 18.38
N ARG A 149 -6.06 -12.08 19.03
CA ARG A 149 -5.78 -13.36 18.36
C ARG A 149 -6.87 -13.74 17.36
N ALA A 150 -8.15 -13.53 17.70
CA ALA A 150 -9.26 -13.76 16.77
C ALA A 150 -9.16 -12.83 15.56
N LYS A 151 -8.87 -11.54 15.78
CA LYS A 151 -8.66 -10.56 14.69
C LYS A 151 -7.47 -10.94 13.82
N ALA A 152 -6.33 -11.27 14.42
CA ALA A 152 -5.14 -11.72 13.69
C ALA A 152 -5.40 -13.02 12.91
N GLY A 153 -6.18 -13.96 13.47
CA GLY A 153 -6.63 -15.17 12.81
C GLY A 153 -7.50 -14.88 11.59
N LYS A 154 -8.48 -13.97 11.72
CA LYS A 154 -9.31 -13.48 10.61
C LYS A 154 -8.45 -12.85 9.51
N THR A 155 -7.54 -11.93 9.87
CA THR A 155 -6.64 -11.26 8.91
C THR A 155 -5.70 -12.25 8.23
N ASN A 156 -5.10 -13.18 8.97
CA ASN A 156 -4.23 -14.20 8.41
C ASN A 156 -4.99 -15.17 7.49
N SER A 157 -6.20 -15.59 7.86
CA SER A 157 -7.07 -16.41 7.01
C SER A 157 -7.43 -15.66 5.73
N ALA A 158 -7.84 -14.39 5.82
CA ALA A 158 -8.16 -13.56 4.66
C ALA A 158 -6.96 -13.40 3.72
N ARG A 159 -5.75 -13.17 4.27
CA ARG A 159 -4.50 -13.06 3.49
C ARG A 159 -4.13 -14.37 2.82
N ARG A 160 -4.18 -15.50 3.54
CA ARG A 160 -3.85 -16.83 2.97
C ARG A 160 -4.83 -17.26 1.88
N LEU A 161 -6.10 -16.85 1.99
CA LEU A 161 -7.16 -17.13 1.03
C LEU A 161 -7.42 -15.96 0.06
N ALA A 162 -6.47 -15.02 -0.08
CA ALA A 162 -6.66 -13.84 -0.93
C ALA A 162 -6.84 -14.20 -2.41
N HIS A 163 -6.18 -15.27 -2.86
CA HIS A 163 -6.29 -15.80 -4.21
C HIS A 163 -7.61 -16.56 -4.47
N ILE A 164 -8.37 -16.89 -3.42
CA ILE A 164 -9.68 -17.56 -3.54
C ILE A 164 -10.78 -16.50 -3.47
N PRO A 165 -11.72 -16.48 -4.46
CA PRO A 165 -12.86 -15.57 -4.45
C PRO A 165 -13.64 -15.62 -3.13
N PRO A 166 -14.09 -14.49 -2.56
CA PRO A 166 -14.68 -14.44 -1.22
C PRO A 166 -15.83 -15.43 -0.97
N GLY A 167 -16.75 -15.59 -1.94
CA GLY A 167 -17.88 -16.52 -1.84
C GLY A 167 -17.49 -18.01 -1.78
N TYR A 168 -16.30 -18.37 -2.27
CA TYR A 168 -15.82 -19.76 -2.34
C TYR A 168 -14.87 -20.13 -1.21
N ARG A 169 -14.59 -19.19 -0.28
CA ARG A 169 -13.72 -19.47 0.87
C ARG A 169 -14.35 -20.48 1.84
N ALA A 170 -15.67 -20.54 1.94
CA ALA A 170 -16.37 -21.56 2.73
C ALA A 170 -16.19 -22.96 2.11
N TYR A 171 -16.43 -23.08 0.80
CA TYR A 171 -16.19 -24.32 0.04
C TYR A 171 -14.73 -24.79 0.17
N TYR A 172 -13.76 -23.89 0.04
CA TYR A 172 -12.34 -24.22 0.27
C TYR A 172 -12.10 -24.83 1.66
N ARG A 173 -12.76 -24.32 2.71
CA ARG A 173 -12.64 -24.85 4.08
C ARG A 173 -13.30 -26.23 4.23
N GLU A 174 -14.38 -26.51 3.50
CA GLU A 174 -14.98 -27.85 3.46
C GLU A 174 -14.04 -28.87 2.82
N LEU A 175 -13.31 -28.47 1.77
CA LEU A 175 -12.29 -29.32 1.15
C LEU A 175 -11.12 -29.66 2.09
N ILE A 176 -10.87 -28.85 3.14
CA ILE A 176 -9.89 -29.19 4.19
C ILE A 176 -10.31 -30.46 4.93
N LYS A 177 -11.62 -30.63 5.18
CA LYS A 177 -12.16 -31.81 5.88
C LYS A 177 -11.94 -33.09 5.06
N LYS A 178 -11.88 -32.97 3.73
CA LYS A 178 -11.60 -34.07 2.80
C LYS A 178 -10.12 -34.45 2.71
N LYS A 179 -9.23 -33.82 3.51
CA LYS A 179 -7.78 -34.08 3.55
C LYS A 179 -7.05 -33.90 2.21
N LEU A 180 -7.60 -33.11 1.28
CA LEU A 180 -6.96 -32.79 0.00
C LEU A 180 -5.75 -31.84 0.18
N PRO A 181 -4.71 -31.95 -0.68
CA PRO A 181 -3.57 -31.04 -0.67
C PRO A 181 -4.00 -29.59 -0.99
N ALA A 182 -3.28 -28.61 -0.45
CA ALA A 182 -3.68 -27.20 -0.51
C ALA A 182 -3.82 -26.66 -1.95
N THR A 183 -2.98 -27.14 -2.87
CA THR A 183 -2.99 -26.79 -4.30
C THR A 183 -4.25 -27.29 -4.98
N GLU A 184 -4.64 -28.54 -4.75
CA GLU A 184 -5.85 -29.14 -5.31
C GLU A 184 -7.12 -28.48 -4.78
N ARG A 185 -7.17 -28.17 -3.47
CA ARG A 185 -8.29 -27.40 -2.89
C ARG A 185 -8.46 -26.04 -3.55
N ALA A 186 -7.36 -25.35 -3.83
CA ALA A 186 -7.39 -24.04 -4.48
C ALA A 186 -7.90 -24.16 -5.92
N ARG A 187 -7.38 -25.14 -6.67
CA ARG A 187 -7.84 -25.45 -8.03
C ARG A 187 -9.34 -25.72 -8.07
N LEU A 188 -9.85 -26.63 -7.24
CA LEU A 188 -11.28 -26.99 -7.20
C LEU A 188 -12.17 -25.81 -6.83
N ALA A 189 -11.74 -24.95 -5.90
CA ALA A 189 -12.51 -23.75 -5.53
C ALA A 189 -12.55 -22.71 -6.66
N ILE A 190 -11.44 -22.53 -7.38
CA ILE A 190 -11.35 -21.62 -8.53
C ILE A 190 -12.15 -22.15 -9.72
N GLU A 191 -12.05 -23.46 -10.00
CA GLU A 191 -12.82 -24.13 -11.05
C GLU A 191 -14.32 -24.00 -10.79
N ARG A 192 -14.77 -24.25 -9.55
CA ARG A 192 -16.16 -24.06 -9.17
C ARG A 192 -16.62 -22.60 -9.33
N TYR A 193 -15.78 -21.64 -8.96
CA TYR A 193 -16.07 -20.22 -9.18
C TYR A 193 -16.25 -19.88 -10.66
N HIS A 194 -15.40 -20.40 -11.55
CA HIS A 194 -15.52 -20.17 -12.98
C HIS A 194 -16.79 -20.78 -13.57
N LEU A 195 -17.15 -22.00 -13.13
CA LEU A 195 -18.40 -22.65 -13.54
C LEU A 195 -19.64 -21.85 -13.12
N ASP A 196 -19.74 -21.49 -11.84
CA ASP A 196 -20.89 -20.74 -11.33
C ASP A 196 -20.96 -19.33 -11.94
N ARG A 197 -19.81 -18.69 -12.22
CA ARG A 197 -19.75 -17.41 -12.95
C ARG A 197 -20.22 -17.58 -14.40
N ALA A 198 -19.82 -18.64 -15.10
CA ALA A 198 -20.28 -18.93 -16.45
C ALA A 198 -21.80 -19.16 -16.47
N HIS A 199 -22.33 -19.94 -15.53
CA HIS A 199 -23.77 -20.15 -15.35
C HIS A 199 -24.52 -18.84 -15.11
N ALA A 200 -23.99 -17.96 -14.26
CA ALA A 200 -24.60 -16.65 -13.99
C ALA A 200 -24.59 -15.74 -15.22
N LEU A 201 -23.49 -15.70 -15.97
CA LEU A 201 -23.40 -14.95 -17.23
C LEU A 201 -24.37 -15.49 -18.28
N ALA A 202 -24.49 -16.81 -18.43
CA ALA A 202 -25.46 -17.42 -19.33
C ALA A 202 -26.90 -17.09 -18.94
N ALA A 203 -27.22 -17.05 -17.64
CA ALA A 203 -28.55 -16.62 -17.19
C ALA A 203 -28.84 -15.15 -17.56
N GLN A 204 -27.87 -14.25 -17.44
CA GLN A 204 -28.02 -12.86 -17.87
C GLN A 204 -28.16 -12.74 -19.40
N ALA A 205 -27.36 -13.50 -20.16
CA ALA A 205 -27.46 -13.60 -21.61
C ALA A 205 -28.85 -14.10 -22.04
N ALA A 206 -29.39 -15.09 -21.34
CA ALA A 206 -30.75 -15.59 -21.58
C ALA A 206 -31.79 -14.49 -21.42
N VAL A 207 -31.74 -13.72 -20.32
CA VAL A 207 -32.65 -12.58 -20.07
C VAL A 207 -32.55 -11.53 -21.18
N PHE A 208 -31.34 -11.24 -21.68
CA PHE A 208 -31.16 -10.34 -22.82
C PHE A 208 -31.82 -10.89 -24.09
N LEU A 209 -31.56 -12.16 -24.42
CA LEU A 209 -32.09 -12.82 -25.63
C LEU A 209 -33.61 -13.02 -25.59
N GLN A 210 -34.19 -13.16 -24.39
CA GLN A 210 -35.64 -13.28 -24.17
C GLN A 210 -36.44 -12.11 -24.72
N ARG A 211 -35.82 -10.94 -24.93
CA ARG A 211 -36.44 -9.77 -25.58
C ARG A 211 -36.81 -10.00 -27.04
N THR A 212 -36.13 -10.95 -27.70
CA THR A 212 -36.28 -11.20 -29.16
C THR A 212 -36.87 -12.57 -29.48
N SER A 213 -36.79 -13.52 -28.54
CA SER A 213 -37.15 -14.92 -28.77
C SER A 213 -37.33 -15.66 -27.45
N SER A 214 -38.12 -16.72 -27.40
CA SER A 214 -38.18 -17.59 -26.21
C SER A 214 -36.84 -18.28 -25.95
N VAL A 215 -36.36 -18.17 -24.71
CA VAL A 215 -35.14 -18.85 -24.23
C VAL A 215 -35.44 -19.47 -22.88
N TYR A 216 -35.21 -20.78 -22.75
CA TYR A 216 -35.45 -21.53 -21.51
C TYR A 216 -34.41 -22.63 -21.32
N ARG A 217 -34.27 -23.11 -20.08
CA ARG A 217 -33.38 -24.23 -19.72
C ARG A 217 -33.97 -25.54 -20.22
N CYS A 218 -33.13 -26.40 -20.79
CA CYS A 218 -33.53 -27.71 -21.30
C CYS A 218 -32.50 -28.80 -20.98
N ASP A 219 -32.92 -30.05 -21.11
CA ASP A 219 -32.02 -31.20 -21.14
C ASP A 219 -31.31 -31.33 -22.51
N GLU A 220 -30.54 -32.41 -22.68
CA GLU A 220 -29.80 -32.70 -23.92
C GLU A 220 -30.73 -32.97 -25.12
N GLY A 221 -31.94 -33.51 -24.86
CA GLY A 221 -32.98 -33.71 -25.86
C GLY A 221 -33.79 -32.44 -26.20
N GLY A 222 -33.46 -31.31 -25.57
CA GLY A 222 -34.14 -30.05 -25.79
C GLY A 222 -35.48 -29.92 -25.07
N GLN A 223 -35.83 -30.84 -24.16
CA GLN A 223 -37.05 -30.76 -23.37
C GLN A 223 -36.90 -29.76 -22.21
N PRO A 224 -37.91 -28.93 -21.91
CA PRO A 224 -37.84 -27.96 -20.83
C PRO A 224 -37.52 -28.63 -19.48
N CYS A 225 -36.46 -28.16 -18.82
CA CYS A 225 -36.04 -28.71 -17.53
C CYS A 225 -35.46 -27.60 -16.65
N LYS A 226 -35.97 -27.46 -15.42
CA LYS A 226 -35.52 -26.40 -14.48
C LYS A 226 -34.03 -26.53 -14.12
N THR A 227 -33.52 -27.76 -14.09
CA THR A 227 -32.12 -28.09 -13.79
C THR A 227 -31.33 -28.47 -15.05
N GLY A 228 -31.85 -28.14 -16.23
CA GLY A 228 -31.23 -28.43 -17.52
C GLY A 228 -29.85 -27.79 -17.65
N LYS A 229 -28.89 -28.53 -18.22
CA LYS A 229 -27.52 -28.03 -18.47
C LYS A 229 -27.43 -27.17 -19.74
N PHE A 230 -28.43 -27.26 -20.61
CA PHE A 230 -28.45 -26.59 -21.90
C PHE A 230 -29.52 -25.48 -21.91
N TRP A 231 -29.44 -24.63 -22.92
CA TRP A 231 -30.43 -23.61 -23.23
C TRP A 231 -31.04 -23.89 -24.59
N ARG A 232 -32.36 -23.72 -24.70
CA ARG A 232 -33.05 -23.80 -25.98
C ARG A 232 -33.48 -22.41 -26.44
N ARG A 233 -33.20 -22.08 -27.70
CA ARG A 233 -33.68 -20.88 -28.39
C ARG A 233 -34.20 -21.26 -29.77
N GLY A 234 -35.52 -21.26 -29.94
CA GLY A 234 -36.16 -21.84 -31.12
C GLY A 234 -35.88 -23.35 -31.22
N THR A 235 -35.24 -23.78 -32.31
CA THR A 235 -34.86 -25.19 -32.54
C THR A 235 -33.44 -25.53 -32.09
N ALA A 236 -32.62 -24.54 -31.72
CA ALA A 236 -31.23 -24.75 -31.34
C ALA A 236 -31.10 -25.04 -29.83
N THR A 237 -30.35 -26.10 -29.51
CA THR A 237 -29.85 -26.41 -28.15
C THR A 237 -28.42 -25.90 -28.03
N MET A 238 -28.14 -25.14 -26.98
CA MET A 238 -26.90 -24.38 -26.82
C MET A 238 -26.29 -24.61 -25.45
N THR A 239 -24.95 -24.61 -25.37
CA THR A 239 -24.25 -24.55 -24.09
C THR A 239 -24.31 -23.14 -23.49
N ASP A 240 -23.91 -22.99 -22.23
CA ASP A 240 -23.77 -21.68 -21.60
C ASP A 240 -22.83 -20.75 -22.38
N ALA A 241 -21.72 -21.28 -22.91
CA ALA A 241 -20.75 -20.50 -23.68
C ALA A 241 -21.35 -20.02 -25.01
N ASP A 242 -22.06 -20.90 -25.73
CA ASP A 242 -22.70 -20.56 -27.00
C ASP A 242 -23.77 -19.48 -26.81
N LEU A 243 -24.53 -19.56 -25.71
CA LEU A 243 -25.58 -18.59 -25.41
C LEU A 243 -24.99 -17.20 -25.15
N VAL A 244 -23.92 -17.14 -24.37
CA VAL A 244 -23.17 -15.90 -24.11
C VAL A 244 -22.62 -15.33 -25.42
N GLN A 245 -21.96 -16.13 -26.26
CA GLN A 245 -21.43 -15.68 -27.55
C GLN A 245 -22.52 -15.17 -28.47
N ARG A 246 -23.68 -15.84 -28.50
CA ARG A 246 -24.82 -15.40 -29.31
C ARG A 246 -25.38 -14.05 -28.84
N ALA A 247 -25.48 -13.85 -27.53
CA ALA A 247 -25.90 -12.56 -26.98
C ALA A 247 -24.89 -11.45 -27.32
N ILE A 248 -23.58 -11.73 -27.21
CA ILE A 248 -22.52 -10.79 -27.58
C ILE A 248 -22.62 -10.41 -29.07
N GLY A 249 -22.83 -11.38 -29.95
CA GLY A 249 -23.03 -11.13 -31.39
C GLY A 249 -24.25 -10.26 -31.72
N LEU A 250 -25.21 -10.15 -30.79
CA LEU A 250 -26.38 -9.27 -30.88
C LEU A 250 -26.21 -7.95 -30.11
N GLY A 251 -24.98 -7.63 -29.68
CA GLY A 251 -24.64 -6.37 -29.00
C GLY A 251 -24.79 -6.39 -27.48
N TRP A 252 -24.96 -7.56 -26.86
CA TRP A 252 -24.90 -7.65 -25.39
C TRP A 252 -23.46 -7.51 -24.89
N ASP A 253 -23.27 -6.69 -23.86
CA ASP A 253 -21.97 -6.52 -23.21
C ASP A 253 -21.99 -7.12 -21.80
N PRO A 254 -21.27 -8.22 -21.53
CA PRO A 254 -21.25 -8.89 -20.23
C PRO A 254 -20.60 -8.07 -19.12
N ASP A 255 -19.83 -7.03 -19.45
CA ASP A 255 -19.17 -6.13 -18.50
C ASP A 255 -19.86 -4.76 -18.39
N ALA A 256 -21.05 -4.59 -18.98
CA ALA A 256 -21.81 -3.34 -18.91
C ALA A 256 -22.06 -2.88 -17.46
N TRP A 257 -22.23 -3.80 -16.51
CA TRP A 257 -22.43 -3.49 -15.08
C TRP A 257 -21.21 -2.85 -14.41
N ARG A 258 -20.00 -3.01 -14.97
CA ARG A 258 -18.79 -2.37 -14.47
C ARG A 258 -18.70 -0.91 -14.87
N ARG A 259 -19.41 -0.51 -15.93
CA ARG A 259 -19.46 0.88 -16.35
C ARG A 259 -20.35 1.64 -15.39
N VAL A 260 -19.75 2.49 -14.57
CA VAL A 260 -20.49 3.41 -13.71
C VAL A 260 -21.25 4.38 -14.62
N PRO A 261 -22.58 4.52 -14.47
CA PRO A 261 -23.33 5.52 -15.21
C PRO A 261 -22.73 6.91 -14.94
N GLY A 262 -22.28 7.60 -15.98
CA GLY A 262 -21.65 8.92 -15.87
C GLY A 262 -20.12 8.94 -16.02
N THR A 263 -19.44 7.79 -16.04
CA THR A 263 -18.03 7.70 -16.49
C THR A 263 -17.98 7.26 -17.94
N SER A 264 -18.59 8.02 -18.85
CA SER A 264 -18.29 7.87 -20.27
C SER A 264 -16.83 8.26 -20.47
N SER A 265 -15.95 7.27 -20.62
CA SER A 265 -14.56 7.51 -20.99
C SER A 265 -14.56 8.29 -22.33
N PRO A 266 -14.13 9.55 -22.37
CA PRO A 266 -14.28 10.40 -23.56
C PRO A 266 -13.41 9.99 -24.76
N HIS A 267 -12.67 8.87 -24.67
CA HIS A 267 -11.56 8.57 -25.57
C HIS A 267 -11.62 7.20 -26.27
N ALA A 268 -12.77 6.53 -26.31
CA ALA A 268 -12.95 5.46 -27.29
C ALA A 268 -13.23 6.11 -28.66
N SER A 269 -12.19 6.69 -29.27
CA SER A 269 -12.20 7.10 -30.67
C SER A 269 -12.71 5.92 -31.50
N PRO A 270 -13.72 6.10 -32.36
CA PRO A 270 -14.17 5.02 -33.23
C PRO A 270 -12.97 4.58 -34.06
N SER A 271 -12.56 3.32 -33.88
CA SER A 271 -11.56 2.67 -34.72
C SER A 271 -12.11 2.68 -36.14
N SER A 272 -11.67 3.66 -36.93
CA SER A 272 -11.90 3.78 -38.36
C SER A 272 -11.12 2.67 -39.04
N THR A 273 -11.61 1.44 -38.94
CA THR A 273 -11.03 0.29 -39.60
C THR A 273 -11.32 0.42 -41.09
N ASN A 274 -10.31 0.86 -41.83
CA ASN A 274 -9.98 0.47 -43.21
C ASN A 274 -11.16 0.06 -44.12
N ARG A 275 -11.76 1.03 -44.82
CA ARG A 275 -12.21 0.83 -46.21
C ARG A 275 -11.13 1.38 -47.14
N ARG A 276 -10.06 0.61 -47.37
CA ARG A 276 -9.24 0.78 -48.59
C ARG A 276 -9.73 -0.27 -49.56
N ALA A 277 -10.62 0.15 -50.44
CA ALA A 277 -10.95 -0.61 -51.64
C ALA A 277 -9.68 -0.75 -52.48
N SER A 278 -9.27 -1.98 -52.74
CA SER A 278 -8.28 -2.31 -53.75
C SER A 278 -8.83 -1.89 -55.11
N ALA A 279 -8.15 -0.97 -55.79
CA ALA A 279 -8.39 -0.68 -57.20
C ALA A 279 -7.83 -1.84 -58.05
N PRO A 280 -8.48 -2.25 -59.15
CA PRO A 280 -7.93 -3.24 -60.06
C PRO A 280 -6.80 -2.62 -60.92
N GLU A 281 -5.65 -3.29 -60.99
CA GLU A 281 -4.60 -3.01 -61.96
C GLU A 281 -5.13 -3.20 -63.38
N ILE A 282 -5.14 -2.13 -64.16
CA ILE A 282 -5.32 -2.18 -65.61
C ILE A 282 -3.93 -2.51 -66.20
N ARG A 283 -3.80 -3.71 -66.79
CA ARG A 283 -2.64 -4.07 -67.61
C ARG A 283 -2.88 -3.58 -69.04
N ALA A 284 -1.89 -2.88 -69.60
CA ALA A 284 -1.73 -2.62 -71.02
C ALA A 284 -0.78 -3.67 -71.63
#